data_AF-A0A356VXT4-F1
#
_entry.id   AF-A0A356VXT4-F1
#
_cell.length_a   1.000
_cell.length_b   1.000
_cell.length_c   1.000
_cell.angle_alpha   90.00
_cell.angle_beta   90.00
_cell.angle_gamma   90.00
#
_symmetry.space_group_name_H-M   'P 1'
#
loop_
_entity.id
_entity.type
_entity.pdbx_description
1 polymer ?
#
loop_
_entity_poly.entity_id
_entity_poly.type
_entity_poly.pdbx_seq_one_letter_code
_entity_poly.pdbx_strand_id
1 'polypeptide(L)' 'MEEAYEPERAQAKKWSVFVESDAVNFFTANKIEKMTIEDGNGNKAKLSRTKDGGIKIDSTSSVIL' A
#
# COMPACT_ATOMS: atom_id res chain seq x y z
N MET A 1 10.96 26.78 -17.54
CA MET A 1 9.62 26.25 -17.81
C MET A 1 9.50 25.05 -16.89
N GLU A 2 8.91 25.24 -15.70
CA GLU A 2 8.54 24.10 -14.86
C GLU A 2 7.45 23.38 -15.64
N GLU A 3 7.80 22.25 -16.25
CA GLU A 3 6.81 21.31 -16.74
C GLU A 3 6.02 20.87 -15.51
N ALA A 4 4.82 21.43 -15.35
CA ALA A 4 3.84 20.91 -14.44
C ALA A 4 3.66 19.44 -14.82
N TYR A 5 4.15 18.54 -13.96
CA TYR A 5 3.82 17.13 -14.02
C TYR A 5 2.31 17.07 -13.82
N GLU A 6 1.57 17.08 -14.91
CA GLU A 6 0.16 16.72 -14.96
C GLU A 6 0.17 15.20 -14.99
N PRO A 7 0.04 14.49 -13.85
CA PRO A 7 -0.27 13.08 -13.92
C PRO A 7 -1.64 13.05 -14.58
N GLU A 8 -1.69 12.70 -15.87
CA GLU A 8 -2.87 12.09 -16.45
C GLU A 8 -3.40 11.13 -15.39
N ARG A 9 -4.65 11.34 -14.99
CA ARG A 9 -5.30 10.71 -13.84
C ARG A 9 -5.30 9.19 -14.03
N ALA A 10 -4.16 8.54 -13.80
CA ALA A 10 -4.08 7.13 -13.52
C ALA A 10 -5.00 6.98 -12.33
N GLN A 11 -6.21 6.44 -12.57
CA GLN A 11 -7.24 6.34 -11.55
C GLN A 11 -6.55 5.80 -10.30
N ALA A 12 -6.46 6.63 -9.26
CA ALA A 12 -5.79 6.23 -8.04
C ALA A 12 -6.45 4.93 -7.60
N LYS A 13 -5.66 3.85 -7.53
CA LYS A 13 -6.17 2.54 -7.14
C LYS A 13 -6.89 2.70 -5.80
N LYS A 14 -7.98 1.96 -5.60
CA LYS A 14 -8.57 1.84 -4.27
C LYS A 14 -7.50 1.37 -3.30
N TRP A 15 -7.54 1.89 -2.06
CA TRP A 15 -6.53 1.60 -1.05
C TRP A 15 -6.23 0.10 -0.89
N SER A 16 -7.27 -0.73 -0.80
CA SER A 16 -7.12 -2.18 -0.71
C SER A 16 -6.34 -2.78 -1.88
N VAL A 17 -6.67 -2.36 -3.11
CA VAL A 17 -6.00 -2.83 -4.33
C VAL A 17 -4.53 -2.40 -4.35
N PHE A 18 -4.22 -1.18 -3.92
CA PHE A 18 -2.84 -0.71 -3.80
C PHE A 18 -2.05 -1.53 -2.76
N VAL A 19 -2.64 -1.79 -1.60
CA VAL A 19 -1.97 -2.56 -0.54
C VAL A 19 -1.73 -3.99 -0.97
N GLU A 20 -2.74 -4.67 -1.53
CA GLU A 20 -2.67 -6.07 -1.94
C GLU A 20 -1.79 -6.30 -3.19
N SER A 21 -1.45 -5.24 -3.93
CA SER A 21 -0.58 -5.32 -5.11
C SER A 21 0.75 -4.60 -4.89
N ASP A 22 0.81 -3.29 -5.11
CA ASP A 22 2.05 -2.52 -5.14
C ASP A 22 2.82 -2.61 -3.81
N ALA A 23 2.12 -2.47 -2.67
CA ALA A 23 2.78 -2.53 -1.36
C ALA A 23 3.31 -3.92 -1.02
N VAL A 24 2.54 -4.98 -1.28
CA VAL A 24 3.00 -6.37 -1.10
C VAL A 24 4.17 -6.71 -2.02
N ASN A 25 4.13 -6.26 -3.28
CA ASN A 25 5.22 -6.46 -4.23
C ASN A 25 6.50 -5.78 -3.75
N PHE A 26 6.41 -4.51 -3.34
CA PHE A 26 7.55 -3.79 -2.78
C PHE A 26 8.11 -4.46 -1.52
N PHE A 27 7.22 -4.87 -0.60
CA PHE A 27 7.58 -5.57 0.63
C PHE A 27 8.34 -6.87 0.36
N THR A 28 7.88 -7.64 -0.62
CA THR A 28 8.47 -8.92 -1.01
C THR A 28 9.80 -8.74 -1.73
N ALA A 29 9.84 -7.85 -2.73
CA ALA A 29 11.03 -7.61 -3.54
C ALA A 29 12.23 -7.15 -2.71
N ASN A 30 11.98 -6.37 -1.66
CA ASN A 30 13.01 -5.84 -0.77
C ASN A 30 13.22 -6.69 0.49
N LYS A 31 12.58 -7.87 0.59
CA LYS A 31 12.68 -8.78 1.74
C LYS A 31 12.42 -8.05 3.07
N ILE A 32 11.45 -7.16 3.08
CA ILE A 32 11.06 -6.41 4.29
C ILE A 32 10.35 -7.37 5.24
N GLU A 33 10.68 -7.29 6.52
CA GLU A 33 10.07 -8.15 7.55
C GLU A 33 8.81 -7.53 8.17
N LYS A 34 8.75 -6.20 8.25
CA LYS A 34 7.61 -5.44 8.78
C LYS A 34 7.55 -4.04 8.19
N MET A 35 6.36 -3.60 7.78
CA MET A 35 6.11 -2.31 7.15
C MET A 35 4.74 -1.76 7.58
N THR A 36 4.66 -0.45 7.79
CA THR A 36 3.39 0.26 8.00
C THR A 36 3.27 1.35 6.95
N ILE A 37 2.09 1.48 6.33
CA ILE A 37 1.79 2.51 5.33
C ILE A 37 0.51 3.23 5.75
N GLU A 38 0.51 4.55 5.60
CA GLU A 38 -0.63 5.44 5.85
C GLU A 38 -0.72 6.45 4.70
N ASP A 39 -1.94 6.71 4.20
CA ASP A 39 -2.18 7.65 3.09
C ASP A 39 -2.54 9.07 3.55
N GLY A 40 -2.60 9.30 4.87
CA GLY A 40 -2.99 10.58 5.48
C GLY A 40 -4.50 10.87 5.49
N ASN A 41 -5.33 10.00 4.91
CA ASN A 41 -6.79 10.14 4.82
C ASN A 41 -7.53 9.08 5.66
N GLY A 42 -6.84 8.51 6.66
CA GLY A 42 -7.41 7.50 7.55
C GLY A 42 -7.37 6.08 6.98
N ASN A 43 -6.69 5.84 5.86
CA ASN A 43 -6.37 4.49 5.42
C ASN A 43 -4.99 4.08 5.94
N LYS A 44 -4.93 2.92 6.59
CA LYS A 44 -3.69 2.37 7.16
C LYS A 44 -3.57 0.90 6.82
N ALA A 45 -2.34 0.45 6.60
CA ALA A 45 -2.01 -0.95 6.38
C ALA A 45 -0.72 -1.30 7.12
N LYS A 46 -0.69 -2.50 7.68
CA LYS A 46 0.48 -3.08 8.32
C LYS A 46 0.75 -4.43 7.69
N LEU A 47 1.95 -4.56 7.13
CA LEU A 47 2.44 -5.80 6.54
C LEU A 47 3.50 -6.38 7.47
N SER A 48 3.45 -7.69 7.68
CA SER A 48 4.46 -8.41 8.45
C SER A 48 4.66 -9.81 7.88
N ARG A 49 5.92 -10.26 7.81
CA ARG A 49 6.23 -11.65 7.49
C ARG A 49 5.82 -12.55 8.63
N THR A 50 5.18 -13.66 8.28
CA THR A 50 4.83 -14.71 9.23
C THR A 50 5.96 -15.75 9.29
N LYS A 51 5.99 -16.56 10.36
CA LYS A 51 7.08 -17.53 10.60
C LYS A 51 7.16 -18.62 9.52
N ASP A 52 6.05 -18.89 8.84
CA ASP A 52 5.90 -19.81 7.72
C ASP A 52 6.25 -19.18 6.36
N GLY A 53 6.69 -17.92 6.33
CA GLY A 53 7.11 -17.24 5.10
C GLY A 53 5.97 -16.57 4.32
N GLY A 54 4.75 -16.61 4.83
CA GLY A 54 3.62 -15.83 4.33
C GLY A 54 3.70 -14.34 4.71
N ILE A 55 2.73 -13.57 4.21
CA ILE A 55 2.59 -12.15 4.51
C ILE A 55 1.24 -11.95 5.19
N LYS A 56 1.26 -11.45 6.41
CA LYS A 56 0.06 -10.97 7.10
C LYS A 56 -0.15 -9.49 6.76
N ILE A 57 -1.35 -9.16 6.33
CA ILE A 57 -1.78 -7.78 6.03
C ILE A 57 -2.93 -7.45 6.97
N ASP A 58 -2.72 -6.47 7.85
CA ASP A 58 -3.78 -5.87 8.64
C ASP A 58 -4.08 -4.50 8.03
N SER A 59 -5.24 -4.34 7.37
CA SER A 59 -5.64 -3.07 6.75
C SER A 59 -6.94 -2.55 7.34
N THR A 60 -6.99 -1.24 7.55
CA THR A 60 -8.19 -0.50 7.95
C THR A 60 -8.41 0.61 6.92
N SER A 61 -9.60 0.65 6.34
CA SER A 61 -10.04 1.75 5.51
C SER A 61 -11.18 2.47 6.22
N SER A 62 -11.04 3.79 6.41
CA SER A 62 -12.09 4.62 7.00
C SER A 62 -13.13 5.05 5.96
N VAL A 63 -12.90 4.74 4.68
CA VAL A 63 -13.86 4.98 3.60
C VAL A 63 -14.88 3.85 3.63
N ILE A 64 -15.99 4.10 4.30
CA ILE A 64 -17.20 3.28 4.18
C ILE A 64 -17.67 3.41 2.72
N LEU A 65 -17.74 2.29 2.01
CA LEU A 65 -18.31 2.19 0.66
C LEU A 65 -19.78 2.61 0.64
#